data_AF-A0AAN4WMI5-F1
#
_entry.id   AF-A0AAN4WMI5-F1
#
_cell.length_a   1.000
_cell.length_b   1.000
_cell.length_c   1.000
_cell.angle_alpha   90.00
_cell.angle_beta   90.00
_cell.angle_gamma   90.00
#
_symmetry.space_group_name_H-M   'P 1'
#
loop_
_entity.id
_entity.type
_entity.pdbx_description
1 polymer ?
#
loop_
_entity_poly.entity_id
_entity_poly.type
_entity_poly.pdbx_seq_one_letter_code
_entity_poly.pdbx_strand_id
1 'polypeptide(L)'
;MKKINLYILALCALFLFSCNDEDDVVISEKKENRFDLPQGNHDFDDQIVEWNNKYGTYVLYKFSNPDINYQFTSNAKYDVREEADEEGIRAAVQFLKEDFFDLYTDEVKKHLFPSKILMAGMLYTQDNYVPLWDTISDGGLDFQRGYMVRGVDHITLPHVDKDFAQRIKNPQYRKRLKLAINRTFIQFLMNPLDDVIAKIDHENIINTFGAYSLISEQSAQEGVTDPYSSKNRWYQEKDLYQLGFLEYGTYWYFWEPFYWTAPDKDDDFYSFLEFIFTQTREELYTNPLYTNYPPIKKKCDHLLETFAKHGITL
;
A
#
# COMPACT_ATOMS: atom_id res chain seq x y z
N MET A 1 10.78 -18.77 69.44
CA MET A 1 11.08 -18.44 68.03
C MET A 1 12.19 -19.34 67.46
N LYS A 2 11.99 -20.66 67.38
CA LYS A 2 12.95 -21.60 66.74
C LYS A 2 12.29 -22.67 65.83
N LYS A 3 10.97 -22.84 65.88
CA LYS A 3 10.25 -23.82 65.06
C LYS A 3 9.78 -23.29 63.70
N ILE A 4 9.56 -21.98 63.56
CA ILE A 4 9.17 -21.36 62.27
C ILE A 4 10.30 -21.38 61.24
N ASN A 5 11.56 -21.28 61.67
CA ASN A 5 12.71 -21.31 60.74
C ASN A 5 12.95 -22.67 60.09
N LEU A 6 12.53 -23.77 60.72
CA LEU A 6 12.74 -25.12 60.16
C LEU A 6 11.76 -25.44 59.03
N TYR A 7 10.52 -24.95 59.13
CA TYR A 7 9.51 -25.10 58.08
C TYR A 7 9.82 -24.24 56.86
N ILE A 8 10.37 -23.04 57.04
CA ILE A 8 10.81 -22.20 55.92
C ILE A 8 12.01 -22.83 55.20
N LEU A 9 12.97 -23.41 55.94
CA LEU A 9 14.10 -24.11 55.34
C LEU A 9 13.67 -25.37 54.56
N ALA A 10 12.69 -26.11 55.08
CA ALA A 10 12.12 -27.28 54.41
C ALA A 10 11.29 -26.90 53.16
N LEU A 11 10.60 -25.76 53.19
CA LEU A 11 9.89 -25.23 52.02
C LEU A 11 10.86 -24.77 50.92
N CYS A 12 11.98 -24.15 51.29
CA CYS A 12 13.02 -23.75 50.34
C CYS A 12 13.73 -24.94 49.68
N ALA A 13 13.87 -26.08 50.38
CA ALA A 13 14.46 -27.29 49.81
C ALA A 13 13.58 -27.96 48.74
N LEU A 14 12.26 -27.73 48.75
CA LEU A 14 11.33 -28.25 47.74
C LEU A 14 11.39 -27.49 46.41
N PHE A 15 11.97 -26.29 46.37
CA PHE A 15 12.18 -25.51 45.14
C PHE A 15 13.48 -25.86 44.39
N LEU A 16 14.31 -26.77 44.92
CA LEU A 16 15.57 -27.17 44.29
C LEU A 16 15.42 -28.39 43.36
N PHE A 17 14.22 -28.94 43.21
CA PHE A 17 13.89 -30.00 42.25
C PHE A 17 13.01 -29.45 41.11
N SER A 18 13.42 -28.34 40.50
CA SER A 18 12.97 -28.03 39.14
C SER A 18 13.60 -29.09 38.24
N CYS A 19 12.77 -29.95 37.64
CA CYS A 19 13.20 -30.82 36.55
C CYS A 19 13.76 -29.93 35.43
N ASN A 20 15.07 -29.95 35.25
CA ASN A 20 15.71 -29.50 34.02
C ASN A 20 15.57 -30.62 32.99
N ASP A 21 14.37 -30.77 32.43
CA ASP A 21 14.25 -31.29 31.08
C ASP A 21 14.42 -30.08 30.15
N GLU A 22 15.65 -29.58 30.10
CA GLU A 22 16.07 -28.69 29.04
C GLU A 22 16.32 -29.59 27.84
N ASP A 23 15.24 -29.95 27.13
CA ASP A 23 15.38 -30.44 25.76
C ASP A 23 16.23 -29.40 25.03
N ASP A 24 17.42 -29.81 24.59
CA ASP A 24 18.29 -28.97 23.76
C ASP A 24 17.41 -28.35 22.69
N VAL A 25 17.26 -27.02 22.71
CA VAL A 25 16.57 -26.29 21.67
C VAL A 25 17.36 -26.58 20.40
N VAL A 26 16.84 -27.51 19.58
CA VAL A 26 17.37 -27.78 18.26
C VAL A 26 17.10 -26.52 17.46
N ILE A 27 18.07 -25.60 17.45
CA ILE A 27 18.11 -24.50 16.52
C ILE A 27 18.17 -25.17 15.15
N SER A 28 17.05 -25.15 14.42
CA SER A 28 17.02 -25.64 13.07
C SER A 28 18.15 -24.95 12.29
N GLU A 29 18.86 -25.72 11.45
CA GLU A 29 19.87 -25.15 10.58
C GLU A 29 19.27 -23.93 9.87
N LYS A 30 19.93 -22.78 10.01
CA LYS A 30 19.48 -21.53 9.41
C LYS A 30 19.43 -21.74 7.90
N LYS A 31 18.24 -21.95 7.37
CA LYS A 31 18.01 -22.01 5.93
C LYS A 31 18.52 -20.70 5.32
N GLU A 32 19.38 -20.78 4.30
CA GLU A 32 19.91 -19.58 3.63
C GLU A 32 18.78 -18.72 3.05
N ASN A 33 17.70 -19.36 2.60
CA ASN A 33 16.50 -18.71 2.07
C ASN A 33 15.26 -19.04 2.91
N ARG A 34 14.47 -18.01 3.24
CA ARG A 34 13.23 -18.16 4.02
C ARG A 34 12.10 -18.86 3.25
N PHE A 35 12.05 -18.68 1.93
CA PHE A 35 11.01 -19.24 1.06
C PHE A 35 11.60 -20.20 0.04
N ASP A 36 10.89 -21.28 -0.23
CA ASP A 36 11.25 -22.24 -1.27
C ASP A 36 10.63 -21.84 -2.61
N LEU A 37 11.44 -21.88 -3.67
CA LEU A 37 11.01 -21.73 -5.06
C LEU A 37 11.52 -22.92 -5.89
N PRO A 38 10.69 -23.52 -6.76
CA PRO A 38 9.26 -23.23 -6.96
C PRO A 38 8.40 -23.59 -5.74
N GLN A 39 7.21 -22.99 -5.62
CA GLN A 39 6.29 -23.26 -4.49
C GLN A 39 5.42 -24.50 -4.74
N GLY A 40 5.33 -24.94 -6.00
CA GLY A 40 4.59 -26.12 -6.42
C GLY A 40 5.18 -26.73 -7.69
N ASN A 41 4.30 -27.35 -8.48
CA ASN A 41 4.64 -27.91 -9.78
C ASN A 41 3.56 -27.49 -10.79
N HIS A 42 3.41 -26.17 -10.94
CA HIS A 42 2.48 -25.56 -11.89
C HIS A 42 3.27 -24.80 -12.97
N ASP A 43 2.67 -24.65 -14.13
CA ASP A 43 3.22 -23.87 -15.26
C ASP A 43 3.46 -22.39 -14.95
N PHE A 44 2.78 -21.81 -13.95
CA PHE A 44 3.06 -20.43 -13.50
C PHE A 44 4.29 -20.33 -12.57
N ASP A 45 4.78 -21.45 -12.00
CA ASP A 45 5.93 -21.43 -11.10
C ASP A 45 7.21 -20.97 -11.81
N ASP A 46 7.37 -21.30 -13.10
CA ASP A 46 8.53 -20.89 -13.90
C ASP A 46 8.67 -19.36 -13.95
N GLN A 47 7.54 -18.65 -14.12
CA GLN A 47 7.53 -17.19 -14.14
C GLN A 47 7.89 -16.60 -12.76
N ILE A 48 7.40 -17.21 -11.68
CA ILE A 48 7.71 -16.81 -10.30
C ILE A 48 9.20 -16.98 -10.00
N VAL A 49 9.78 -18.13 -10.40
CA VAL A 49 11.21 -18.43 -10.26
C VAL A 49 12.05 -17.42 -11.06
N GLU A 50 11.63 -17.08 -12.29
CA GLU A 50 12.32 -16.08 -13.11
C GLU A 50 12.37 -14.71 -12.42
N TRP A 51 11.26 -14.23 -11.86
CA TRP A 51 11.22 -12.94 -11.17
C TRP A 51 12.15 -12.90 -9.97
N ASN A 52 12.24 -13.98 -9.20
CA ASN A 52 13.18 -14.06 -8.09
C ASN A 52 14.63 -14.09 -8.58
N ASN A 53 14.96 -14.94 -9.56
CA ASN A 53 16.31 -15.04 -10.10
C ASN A 53 16.80 -13.71 -10.70
N LYS A 54 15.90 -12.97 -11.36
CA LYS A 54 16.27 -11.75 -12.08
C LYS A 54 16.26 -10.49 -11.21
N TYR A 55 15.30 -10.38 -10.29
CA TYR A 55 15.04 -9.15 -9.54
C TYR A 55 15.12 -9.32 -8.01
N GLY A 56 15.22 -10.55 -7.50
CA GLY A 56 15.20 -10.83 -6.07
C GLY A 56 13.83 -10.70 -5.41
N THR A 57 12.76 -10.51 -6.20
CA THR A 57 11.38 -10.41 -5.70
C THR A 57 10.76 -11.80 -5.55
N TYR A 58 10.34 -12.15 -4.33
CA TYR A 58 9.57 -13.36 -4.06
C TYR A 58 8.09 -13.13 -4.33
N VAL A 59 7.54 -13.75 -5.37
CA VAL A 59 6.08 -13.78 -5.58
C VAL A 59 5.51 -15.04 -4.92
N LEU A 60 4.69 -14.89 -3.89
CA LEU A 60 4.33 -15.97 -2.97
C LEU A 60 2.82 -16.19 -2.91
N TYR A 61 2.39 -17.43 -3.14
CA TYR A 61 1.03 -17.90 -2.84
C TYR A 61 1.01 -18.87 -1.64
N LYS A 62 2.19 -19.30 -1.15
CA LYS A 62 2.39 -20.01 0.11
C LYS A 62 3.19 -19.14 1.06
N PHE A 63 2.51 -18.57 2.05
CA PHE A 63 3.11 -17.73 3.08
C PHE A 63 2.28 -17.82 4.37
N SER A 64 2.85 -17.35 5.47
CA SER A 64 2.25 -17.38 6.80
C SER A 64 1.66 -16.01 7.20
N ASN A 65 0.74 -15.99 8.17
CA ASN A 65 0.22 -14.73 8.71
C ASN A 65 1.34 -13.76 9.19
N PRO A 66 2.45 -14.21 9.82
CA PRO A 66 3.59 -13.35 10.10
C PRO A 66 4.22 -12.68 8.86
N ASP A 67 4.16 -13.29 7.68
CA ASP A 67 4.72 -12.71 6.46
C ASP A 67 3.93 -11.49 5.97
N ILE A 68 2.59 -11.58 6.00
CA ILE A 68 1.69 -10.49 5.62
C ILE A 68 1.57 -9.42 6.72
N ASN A 69 1.64 -9.83 7.98
CA ASN A 69 1.62 -8.93 9.14
C ASN A 69 3.00 -8.37 9.50
N TYR A 70 4.03 -8.62 8.68
CA TYR A 70 5.27 -7.88 8.74
C TYR A 70 5.03 -6.48 8.19
N GLN A 71 4.36 -5.69 9.02
CA GLN A 71 3.85 -4.38 8.73
C GLN A 71 4.36 -3.41 9.76
N PHE A 72 4.13 -2.17 9.39
CA PHE A 72 4.94 -1.06 9.79
C PHE A 72 4.24 -0.30 10.93
N THR A 73 2.92 -0.05 10.79
CA THR A 73 2.15 0.79 11.73
C THR A 73 0.66 0.47 11.79
N SER A 74 0.17 -0.60 11.13
CA SER A 74 -1.26 -0.88 11.18
C SER A 74 -1.62 -1.60 12.50
N ASN A 75 -2.66 -1.10 13.18
CA ASN A 75 -3.41 -1.92 14.14
C ASN A 75 -4.16 -3.06 13.42
N ALA A 76 -4.18 -3.04 12.08
CA ALA A 76 -4.86 -4.03 11.25
C ALA A 76 -4.03 -5.31 11.17
N LYS A 77 -4.39 -6.29 11.98
CA LYS A 77 -3.87 -7.64 11.85
C LYS A 77 -4.66 -8.37 10.77
N TYR A 78 -3.98 -8.85 9.74
CA TYR A 78 -4.58 -9.58 8.64
C TYR A 78 -4.57 -11.08 8.92
N ASP A 79 -5.63 -11.76 8.52
CA ASP A 79 -5.78 -13.20 8.63
C ASP A 79 -6.13 -13.78 7.26
N VAL A 80 -5.26 -14.67 6.75
CA VAL A 80 -5.51 -15.45 5.54
C VAL A 80 -6.42 -16.61 5.94
N ARG A 81 -7.71 -16.53 5.62
CA ARG A 81 -8.66 -17.61 5.93
C ARG A 81 -8.74 -18.65 4.83
N GLU A 82 -8.44 -18.24 3.61
CA GLU A 82 -8.38 -19.12 2.44
C GLU A 82 -7.10 -18.81 1.65
N GLU A 83 -6.36 -19.86 1.33
CA GLU A 83 -5.21 -19.78 0.42
C GLU A 83 -5.69 -19.42 -1.00
N ALA A 84 -4.78 -18.89 -1.81
CA ALA A 84 -5.10 -18.58 -3.20
C ALA A 84 -5.42 -19.84 -4.00
N ASP A 85 -6.43 -19.78 -4.86
CA ASP A 85 -6.83 -20.89 -5.73
C ASP A 85 -5.88 -21.02 -6.93
N GLU A 86 -5.65 -22.24 -7.43
CA GLU A 86 -4.72 -22.49 -8.54
C GLU A 86 -5.05 -21.67 -9.80
N GLU A 87 -6.32 -21.63 -10.21
CA GLU A 87 -6.74 -20.85 -11.39
C GLU A 87 -6.69 -19.34 -11.10
N GLY A 88 -6.96 -18.97 -9.84
CA GLY A 88 -6.73 -17.61 -9.36
C GLY A 88 -5.27 -17.18 -9.46
N ILE A 89 -4.34 -18.03 -9.01
CA ILE A 89 -2.89 -17.81 -9.05
C ILE A 89 -2.41 -17.68 -10.49
N ARG A 90 -2.82 -18.59 -11.37
CA ARG A 90 -2.52 -18.52 -12.81
C ARG A 90 -2.88 -17.16 -13.40
N ALA A 91 -4.10 -16.69 -13.12
CA ALA A 91 -4.57 -15.40 -13.58
C ALA A 91 -3.87 -14.22 -12.90
N ALA A 92 -3.54 -14.33 -11.62
CA ALA A 92 -2.80 -13.30 -10.87
C ALA A 92 -1.36 -13.15 -11.36
N VAL A 93 -0.65 -14.25 -11.64
CA VAL A 93 0.69 -14.22 -12.24
C VAL A 93 0.64 -13.53 -13.61
N GLN A 94 -0.35 -13.84 -14.46
CA GLN A 94 -0.50 -13.15 -15.75
C GLN A 94 -0.77 -11.65 -15.57
N PHE A 95 -1.66 -11.28 -14.66
CA PHE A 95 -1.95 -9.88 -14.34
C PHE A 95 -0.71 -9.15 -13.82
N LEU A 96 0.02 -9.73 -12.86
CA LEU A 96 1.26 -9.16 -12.34
C LEU A 96 2.28 -8.98 -13.46
N LYS A 97 2.39 -9.93 -14.38
CA LYS A 97 3.28 -9.80 -15.52
C LYS A 97 2.91 -8.58 -16.38
N GLU A 98 1.68 -8.55 -16.89
CA GLU A 98 1.24 -7.61 -17.92
C GLU A 98 0.96 -6.20 -17.38
N ASP A 99 0.39 -6.09 -16.18
CA ASP A 99 -0.09 -4.83 -15.61
C ASP A 99 0.75 -4.31 -14.44
N PHE A 100 1.85 -4.99 -14.13
CA PHE A 100 2.81 -4.53 -13.13
C PHE A 100 4.27 -4.68 -13.61
N PHE A 101 4.81 -5.90 -13.68
CA PHE A 101 6.24 -6.13 -14.01
C PHE A 101 6.66 -5.57 -15.38
N ASP A 102 5.86 -5.76 -16.42
CA ASP A 102 6.19 -5.30 -17.78
C ASP A 102 6.13 -3.77 -17.92
N LEU A 103 5.55 -3.05 -16.94
CA LEU A 103 5.49 -1.59 -16.92
C LEU A 103 6.79 -0.93 -16.45
N TYR A 104 7.67 -1.69 -15.78
CA TYR A 104 8.90 -1.16 -15.19
C TYR A 104 10.13 -1.78 -15.83
N THR A 105 11.17 -0.95 -15.97
CA THR A 105 12.47 -1.38 -16.49
C THR A 105 13.13 -2.38 -15.54
N ASP A 106 14.06 -3.18 -16.06
CA ASP A 106 14.80 -4.16 -15.24
C ASP A 106 15.58 -3.48 -14.10
N GLU A 107 16.06 -2.25 -14.30
CA GLU A 107 16.74 -1.47 -13.27
C GLU A 107 15.78 -1.09 -12.13
N VAL A 108 14.58 -0.59 -12.45
CA VAL A 108 13.54 -0.31 -11.46
C VAL A 108 13.15 -1.59 -10.71
N LYS A 109 12.94 -2.69 -11.42
CA LYS A 109 12.60 -3.98 -10.79
C LYS A 109 13.68 -4.46 -9.84
N LYS A 110 14.96 -4.37 -10.23
CA LYS A 110 16.07 -4.85 -9.42
C LYS A 110 16.31 -4.03 -8.14
N HIS A 111 16.07 -2.71 -8.19
CA HIS A 111 16.43 -1.82 -7.09
C HIS A 111 15.22 -1.33 -6.28
N LEU A 112 14.07 -1.16 -6.94
CA LEU A 112 12.91 -0.49 -6.35
C LEU A 112 11.78 -1.46 -5.98
N PHE A 113 11.63 -2.62 -6.63
CA PHE A 113 10.55 -3.56 -6.28
C PHE A 113 10.58 -4.00 -4.80
N PRO A 114 9.41 -4.35 -4.23
CA PRO A 114 9.36 -4.97 -2.92
C PRO A 114 10.09 -6.32 -2.93
N SER A 115 10.58 -6.73 -1.77
CA SER A 115 11.20 -8.05 -1.60
C SER A 115 10.19 -9.17 -1.78
N LYS A 116 8.91 -8.93 -1.47
CA LYS A 116 7.82 -9.89 -1.65
C LYS A 116 6.62 -9.27 -2.37
N ILE A 117 5.92 -10.08 -3.15
CA ILE A 117 4.55 -9.83 -3.57
C ILE A 117 3.73 -11.03 -3.13
N LEU A 118 2.73 -10.81 -2.28
CA LEU A 118 1.92 -11.89 -1.72
C LEU A 118 0.59 -12.01 -2.49
N MET A 119 0.14 -13.23 -2.74
CA MET A 119 -1.15 -13.52 -3.38
C MET A 119 -2.02 -14.28 -2.40
N ALA A 120 -2.99 -13.59 -1.81
CA ALA A 120 -3.87 -14.17 -0.81
C ALA A 120 -5.23 -14.51 -1.42
N GLY A 121 -5.76 -15.69 -1.09
CA GLY A 121 -7.11 -16.09 -1.49
C GLY A 121 -8.15 -15.19 -0.83
N MET A 122 -8.36 -15.31 0.47
CA MET A 122 -9.28 -14.45 1.22
C MET A 122 -8.60 -13.87 2.47
N LEU A 123 -8.48 -12.55 2.49
CA LEU A 123 -7.91 -11.79 3.61
C LEU A 123 -9.00 -11.13 4.44
N TYR A 124 -8.82 -11.16 5.75
CA TYR A 124 -9.69 -10.47 6.71
C TYR A 124 -8.85 -9.58 7.60
N THR A 125 -9.36 -8.42 7.99
CA THR A 125 -8.85 -7.74 9.18
C THR A 125 -9.35 -8.47 10.42
N GLN A 126 -8.53 -8.54 11.45
CA GLN A 126 -8.88 -9.18 12.72
C GLN A 126 -10.19 -8.60 13.25
N ASP A 127 -11.05 -9.49 13.78
CA ASP A 127 -12.39 -9.18 14.29
C ASP A 127 -13.42 -8.71 13.23
N ASN A 128 -13.08 -8.77 11.95
CA ASN A 128 -14.02 -8.51 10.84
C ASN A 128 -14.49 -9.82 10.19
N TYR A 129 -15.73 -9.82 9.71
CA TYR A 129 -16.36 -10.93 8.99
C TYR A 129 -16.49 -10.64 7.49
N VAL A 130 -16.17 -9.42 7.06
CA VAL A 130 -16.12 -9.05 5.65
C VAL A 130 -14.67 -9.20 5.17
N PRO A 131 -14.44 -9.95 4.07
CA PRO A 131 -13.11 -10.04 3.49
C PRO A 131 -12.71 -8.69 2.89
N LEU A 132 -11.39 -8.45 2.84
CA LEU A 132 -10.83 -7.34 2.08
C LEU A 132 -10.97 -7.63 0.61
N TRP A 133 -11.76 -6.81 -0.06
CA TRP A 133 -11.93 -6.85 -1.49
C TRP A 133 -10.76 -6.14 -2.17
N ASP A 134 -10.32 -6.66 -3.30
CA ASP A 134 -9.22 -6.12 -4.11
C ASP A 134 -9.59 -4.84 -4.88
N THR A 135 -10.88 -4.58 -5.07
CA THR A 135 -11.38 -3.40 -5.78
C THR A 135 -12.21 -2.42 -4.93
N ILE A 136 -12.43 -2.69 -3.64
CA ILE A 136 -13.22 -1.85 -2.73
C ILE A 136 -12.41 -1.60 -1.44
N SER A 137 -12.19 -0.32 -1.09
CA SER A 137 -11.55 0.04 0.19
C SER A 137 -12.56 -0.03 1.34
N ASP A 138 -12.09 -0.36 2.55
CA ASP A 138 -12.85 -0.16 3.78
C ASP A 138 -13.08 1.36 3.95
N GLY A 139 -14.35 1.81 4.06
CA GLY A 139 -14.66 3.24 4.20
C GLY A 139 -15.90 3.79 3.48
N GLY A 140 -16.71 2.96 2.82
CA GLY A 140 -17.97 3.38 2.19
C GLY A 140 -17.97 3.28 0.67
N LEU A 141 -19.17 3.35 0.08
CA LEU A 141 -19.46 3.13 -1.34
C LEU A 141 -18.70 4.09 -2.31
N ASP A 142 -18.08 5.13 -1.76
CA ASP A 142 -17.50 6.25 -2.50
C ASP A 142 -15.99 6.07 -2.83
N PHE A 143 -15.32 5.05 -2.25
CA PHE A 143 -13.90 4.77 -2.50
C PHE A 143 -13.68 3.45 -3.26
N GLN A 144 -14.03 3.46 -4.56
CA GLN A 144 -13.85 2.33 -5.49
C GLN A 144 -12.42 2.22 -6.05
N ARG A 145 -11.43 2.56 -5.23
CA ARG A 145 -10.03 2.80 -5.64
C ARG A 145 -9.16 1.55 -5.77
N GLY A 146 -9.74 0.38 -5.50
CA GLY A 146 -9.00 -0.86 -5.29
C GLY A 146 -8.01 -0.81 -4.14
N TYR A 147 -7.86 -1.94 -3.47
CA TYR A 147 -7.11 -2.02 -2.23
C TYR A 147 -6.08 -3.15 -2.33
N MET A 148 -4.83 -2.78 -2.04
CA MET A 148 -3.71 -3.72 -1.89
C MET A 148 -3.18 -3.54 -0.47
N VAL A 149 -2.82 -4.64 0.19
CA VAL A 149 -2.15 -4.52 1.49
C VAL A 149 -0.69 -4.15 1.23
N ARG A 150 -0.21 -3.12 1.92
CA ARG A 150 1.18 -2.68 1.86
C ARG A 150 1.86 -3.02 3.18
N GLY A 151 2.88 -3.87 3.14
CA GLY A 151 3.72 -4.18 4.29
C GLY A 151 5.08 -3.51 4.26
N VAL A 152 5.96 -3.95 5.15
CA VAL A 152 7.32 -3.41 5.29
C VAL A 152 8.15 -3.67 4.04
N ASP A 153 8.05 -4.88 3.53
CA ASP A 153 8.86 -5.42 2.46
C ASP A 153 8.00 -6.06 1.37
N HIS A 154 6.68 -5.82 1.40
CA HIS A 154 5.73 -6.49 0.54
C HIS A 154 4.55 -5.65 0.08
N ILE A 155 3.99 -6.07 -1.05
CA ILE A 155 2.66 -5.69 -1.51
C ILE A 155 1.84 -6.97 -1.65
N THR A 156 0.64 -7.00 -1.10
CA THR A 156 -0.26 -8.16 -1.20
C THR A 156 -1.45 -7.84 -2.08
N LEU A 157 -1.68 -8.73 -3.05
CA LEU A 157 -2.91 -8.84 -3.81
C LEU A 157 -3.91 -9.70 -3.01
N PRO A 158 -5.00 -9.12 -2.47
CA PRO A 158 -6.09 -9.89 -1.87
C PRO A 158 -6.96 -10.54 -2.95
N HIS A 159 -7.86 -11.42 -2.52
CA HIS A 159 -8.98 -11.92 -3.34
C HIS A 159 -8.56 -12.72 -4.57
N VAL A 160 -7.47 -13.50 -4.46
CA VAL A 160 -6.98 -14.42 -5.50
C VAL A 160 -7.68 -15.78 -5.37
N ASP A 161 -9.00 -15.77 -5.49
CA ASP A 161 -9.85 -16.98 -5.44
C ASP A 161 -10.05 -17.59 -6.85
N LYS A 162 -10.84 -18.68 -6.91
CA LYS A 162 -11.19 -19.39 -8.16
C LYS A 162 -11.87 -18.51 -9.23
N ASP A 163 -12.51 -17.42 -8.82
CA ASP A 163 -13.28 -16.53 -9.69
C ASP A 163 -12.44 -15.32 -10.15
N PHE A 164 -11.22 -15.16 -9.64
CA PHE A 164 -10.31 -14.07 -10.00
C PHE A 164 -10.07 -13.99 -11.51
N ALA A 165 -9.82 -15.14 -12.15
CA ALA A 165 -9.64 -15.24 -13.60
C ALA A 165 -10.85 -14.68 -14.39
N GLN A 166 -12.06 -14.84 -13.87
CA GLN A 166 -13.27 -14.30 -14.50
C GLN A 166 -13.43 -12.80 -14.21
N ARG A 167 -13.08 -12.33 -13.01
CA ARG A 167 -13.16 -10.90 -12.64
C ARG A 167 -12.21 -10.05 -13.48
N ILE A 168 -10.96 -10.48 -13.68
CA ILE A 168 -9.97 -9.70 -14.44
C ILE A 168 -10.27 -9.61 -15.94
N LYS A 169 -11.18 -10.43 -16.49
CA LYS A 169 -11.66 -10.27 -17.87
C LYS A 169 -12.52 -9.01 -18.04
N ASN A 170 -13.09 -8.47 -16.96
CA ASN A 170 -13.81 -7.21 -17.00
C ASN A 170 -12.81 -6.04 -17.12
N PRO A 171 -12.83 -5.23 -18.19
CA PRO A 171 -11.85 -4.16 -18.40
C PRO A 171 -11.85 -3.11 -17.30
N GLN A 172 -13.02 -2.77 -16.74
CA GLN A 172 -13.12 -1.79 -15.66
C GLN A 172 -12.53 -2.33 -14.36
N TYR A 173 -12.75 -3.61 -14.08
CA TYR A 173 -12.15 -4.27 -12.92
C TYR A 173 -10.63 -4.32 -13.05
N ARG A 174 -10.13 -4.79 -14.18
CA ARG A 174 -8.69 -4.88 -14.45
C ARG A 174 -8.00 -3.52 -14.40
N LYS A 175 -8.64 -2.48 -14.94
CA LYS A 175 -8.15 -1.09 -14.83
C LYS A 175 -8.05 -0.65 -13.37
N ARG A 176 -9.07 -0.88 -12.54
CA ARG A 176 -9.02 -0.55 -11.11
C ARG A 176 -7.92 -1.31 -10.37
N LEU A 177 -7.76 -2.60 -10.65
CA LEU A 177 -6.73 -3.43 -10.02
C LEU A 177 -5.32 -2.97 -10.41
N LYS A 178 -5.11 -2.66 -11.69
CA LYS A 178 -3.87 -2.06 -12.20
C LYS A 178 -3.54 -0.75 -11.51
N LEU A 179 -4.52 0.14 -11.35
CA LEU A 179 -4.32 1.42 -10.64
C LEU A 179 -3.94 1.17 -9.18
N ALA A 180 -4.64 0.27 -8.51
CA ALA A 180 -4.40 -0.04 -7.11
C ALA A 180 -2.97 -0.58 -6.86
N ILE A 181 -2.49 -1.53 -7.65
CA ILE A 181 -1.13 -2.09 -7.47
C ILE A 181 -0.05 -1.06 -7.79
N ASN A 182 -0.19 -0.28 -8.87
CA ASN A 182 0.81 0.72 -9.26
C ASN A 182 0.84 1.89 -8.26
N ARG A 183 -0.32 2.39 -7.81
CA ARG A 183 -0.41 3.38 -6.73
C ARG A 183 0.24 2.85 -5.44
N THR A 184 -0.06 1.61 -5.07
CA THR A 184 0.52 0.98 -3.87
C THR A 184 2.03 0.79 -3.99
N PHE A 185 2.54 0.53 -5.20
CA PHE A 185 3.97 0.47 -5.45
C PHE A 185 4.64 1.83 -5.26
N ILE A 186 4.09 2.91 -5.84
CA ILE A 186 4.62 4.26 -5.62
C ILE A 186 4.62 4.61 -4.12
N GLN A 187 3.52 4.31 -3.44
CA GLN A 187 3.42 4.46 -2.00
C GLN A 187 4.47 3.64 -1.24
N PHE A 188 4.73 2.40 -1.66
CA PHE A 188 5.75 1.53 -1.05
C PHE A 188 7.15 2.14 -1.17
N LEU A 189 7.48 2.78 -2.29
CA LEU A 189 8.78 3.43 -2.49
C LEU A 189 8.98 4.67 -1.62
N MET A 190 7.89 5.37 -1.35
CA MET A 190 7.86 6.65 -0.65
C MET A 190 7.66 6.50 0.85
N ASN A 191 7.11 5.38 1.33
CA ASN A 191 6.73 5.27 2.72
C ASN A 191 7.96 5.37 3.66
N PRO A 192 8.03 6.36 4.57
CA PRO A 192 8.94 6.27 5.67
C PRO A 192 8.34 5.30 6.70
N LEU A 193 9.16 4.36 7.16
CA LEU A 193 9.23 4.12 8.61
C LEU A 193 10.64 4.21 9.17
N ASP A 194 11.52 4.74 8.34
CA ASP A 194 12.80 5.34 8.64
C ASP A 194 13.22 6.02 7.32
N ASP A 195 13.69 7.26 7.34
CA ASP A 195 14.28 7.90 6.15
C ASP A 195 15.48 7.07 5.62
N VAL A 196 16.01 6.18 6.46
CA VAL A 196 17.03 5.19 6.09
C VAL A 196 16.50 4.13 5.12
N ILE A 197 15.20 3.79 5.15
CA ILE A 197 14.63 2.68 4.37
C ILE A 197 13.85 3.18 3.14
N ALA A 198 13.38 4.43 3.16
CA ALA A 198 12.68 5.02 2.03
C ALA A 198 13.55 4.95 0.76
N LYS A 199 12.98 4.42 -0.33
CA LYS A 199 13.69 4.32 -1.61
C LYS A 199 13.61 5.62 -2.40
N ILE A 200 12.62 6.45 -2.09
CA ILE A 200 12.35 7.75 -2.69
C ILE A 200 12.01 8.75 -1.58
N ASP A 201 12.55 9.96 -1.71
CA ASP A 201 12.42 11.06 -0.74
C ASP A 201 10.98 11.63 -0.71
N HIS A 202 10.14 11.00 0.10
CA HIS A 202 8.73 11.34 0.20
C HIS A 202 8.47 12.72 0.79
N GLU A 203 9.17 13.09 1.85
CA GLU A 203 8.95 14.38 2.51
C GLU A 203 9.20 15.54 1.54
N ASN A 204 10.32 15.53 0.81
CA ASN A 204 10.60 16.60 -0.14
C ASN A 204 9.65 16.57 -1.33
N ILE A 205 9.23 15.39 -1.81
CA ILE A 205 8.25 15.28 -2.89
C ILE A 205 6.92 15.89 -2.46
N ILE A 206 6.40 15.47 -1.32
CA ILE A 206 5.10 15.90 -0.80
C ILE A 206 5.10 17.38 -0.42
N ASN A 207 6.17 17.89 0.19
CA ASN A 207 6.27 19.31 0.52
C ASN A 207 6.34 20.19 -0.73
N THR A 208 7.13 19.79 -1.75
CA THR A 208 7.19 20.52 -3.02
C THR A 208 5.87 20.45 -3.77
N PHE A 209 5.25 19.26 -3.83
CA PHE A 209 3.92 19.06 -4.41
C PHE A 209 2.87 19.95 -3.74
N GLY A 210 2.83 19.95 -2.41
CA GLY A 210 1.85 20.69 -1.63
C GLY A 210 2.05 22.21 -1.68
N ALA A 211 3.28 22.68 -1.88
CA ALA A 211 3.58 24.11 -2.04
C ALA A 211 2.95 24.73 -3.30
N TYR A 212 2.45 23.94 -4.25
CA TYR A 212 1.73 24.42 -5.41
C TYR A 212 0.23 24.67 -5.15
N SER A 213 -0.32 24.15 -4.04
CA SER A 213 -1.71 24.41 -3.64
C SER A 213 -1.91 25.85 -3.18
N LEU A 214 -3.10 26.39 -3.40
CA LEU A 214 -3.45 27.77 -3.06
C LEU A 214 -4.53 27.84 -1.98
N ILE A 215 -4.69 29.03 -1.41
CA ILE A 215 -5.68 29.35 -0.38
C ILE A 215 -6.76 30.21 -1.01
N SER A 216 -8.02 29.95 -0.65
CA SER A 216 -9.13 30.79 -1.10
C SER A 216 -8.95 32.23 -0.59
N GLU A 217 -9.41 33.21 -1.37
CA GLU A 217 -9.28 34.62 -1.00
C GLU A 217 -9.93 34.91 0.37
N GLN A 218 -11.10 34.32 0.61
CA GLN A 218 -11.80 34.44 1.88
C GLN A 218 -10.97 33.87 3.04
N SER A 219 -10.46 32.64 2.90
CA SER A 219 -9.65 32.02 3.95
C SER A 219 -8.35 32.78 4.20
N ALA A 220 -7.74 33.36 3.17
CA ALA A 220 -6.57 34.22 3.32
C ALA A 220 -6.90 35.49 4.12
N GLN A 221 -8.06 36.12 3.91
CA GLN A 221 -8.52 37.27 4.70
C GLN A 221 -8.78 36.90 6.17
N GLU A 222 -9.15 35.65 6.44
CA GLU A 222 -9.33 35.08 7.77
C GLU A 222 -8.01 34.62 8.43
N GLY A 223 -6.87 34.83 7.76
CA GLY A 223 -5.53 34.52 8.28
C GLY A 223 -5.09 33.06 8.10
N VAL A 224 -5.76 32.29 7.25
CA VAL A 224 -5.33 30.93 6.87
C VAL A 224 -4.07 31.04 6.00
N THR A 225 -3.04 30.26 6.35
CA THR A 225 -1.74 30.25 5.67
C THR A 225 -1.35 28.87 5.12
N ASP A 226 -2.05 27.82 5.54
CA ASP A 226 -1.84 26.46 5.06
C ASP A 226 -2.97 26.09 4.08
N PRO A 227 -2.67 25.79 2.80
CA PRO A 227 -3.68 25.39 1.84
C PRO A 227 -4.38 24.07 2.20
N TYR A 228 -3.78 23.21 3.03
CA TYR A 228 -4.36 21.95 3.49
C TYR A 228 -5.14 22.09 4.81
N SER A 229 -5.25 23.31 5.36
CA SER A 229 -6.04 23.56 6.56
C SER A 229 -7.52 23.30 6.30
N SER A 230 -8.22 22.68 7.25
CA SER A 230 -9.69 22.55 7.24
C SER A 230 -10.44 23.89 7.31
N LYS A 231 -9.69 24.99 7.51
CA LYS A 231 -10.18 26.37 7.43
C LYS A 231 -10.03 26.99 6.03
N ASN A 232 -9.30 26.35 5.11
CA ASN A 232 -9.27 26.72 3.71
C ASN A 232 -10.57 26.26 3.03
N ARG A 233 -11.52 27.18 2.86
CA ARG A 233 -12.91 26.88 2.50
C ARG A 233 -13.31 27.63 1.23
N TRP A 234 -14.17 26.99 0.43
CA TRP A 234 -14.76 27.58 -0.79
C TRP A 234 -16.15 26.99 -1.03
N TYR A 235 -16.90 27.59 -1.95
CA TYR A 235 -18.31 27.25 -2.18
C TYR A 235 -18.59 26.64 -3.55
N GLN A 236 -17.75 26.93 -4.56
CA GLN A 236 -17.97 26.45 -5.93
C GLN A 236 -16.95 25.38 -6.31
N GLU A 237 -17.40 24.32 -6.99
CA GLU A 237 -16.52 23.25 -7.45
C GLU A 237 -15.37 23.76 -8.33
N LYS A 238 -15.61 24.78 -9.15
CA LYS A 238 -14.56 25.41 -9.98
C LYS A 238 -13.37 25.92 -9.15
N ASP A 239 -13.61 26.32 -7.91
CA ASP A 239 -12.59 26.88 -7.02
C ASP A 239 -11.62 25.76 -6.59
N LEU A 240 -12.07 24.50 -6.51
CA LEU A 240 -11.24 23.33 -6.24
C LEU A 240 -10.03 23.28 -7.18
N TYR A 241 -10.30 23.33 -8.49
CA TYR A 241 -9.26 23.23 -9.51
C TYR A 241 -8.39 24.49 -9.57
N GLN A 242 -8.98 25.67 -9.34
CA GLN A 242 -8.23 26.93 -9.25
C GLN A 242 -7.26 26.92 -8.08
N LEU A 243 -7.63 26.30 -6.96
CA LEU A 243 -6.79 26.15 -5.78
C LEU A 243 -5.79 24.99 -5.89
N GLY A 244 -5.87 24.20 -6.96
CA GLY A 244 -4.89 23.14 -7.27
C GLY A 244 -5.22 21.78 -6.71
N PHE A 245 -6.48 21.51 -6.40
CA PHE A 245 -6.94 20.20 -5.94
C PHE A 245 -7.74 19.49 -7.03
N LEU A 246 -7.75 18.15 -7.00
CA LEU A 246 -8.60 17.33 -7.86
C LEU A 246 -9.82 16.79 -7.12
N GLU A 247 -9.78 16.79 -5.79
CA GLU A 247 -10.80 16.19 -4.91
C GLU A 247 -11.00 17.01 -3.65
N TYR A 248 -12.23 16.99 -3.12
CA TYR A 248 -12.58 17.63 -1.86
C TYR A 248 -12.15 16.78 -0.66
N GLY A 249 -11.88 17.44 0.47
CA GLY A 249 -11.62 16.73 1.72
C GLY A 249 -12.88 16.06 2.30
N THR A 250 -12.65 15.05 3.14
CA THR A 250 -13.70 14.20 3.71
C THR A 250 -14.47 14.84 4.88
N TYR A 251 -14.08 16.03 5.35
CA TYR A 251 -14.77 16.73 6.44
C TYR A 251 -16.06 17.40 5.97
N TRP A 252 -17.15 16.62 5.98
CA TRP A 252 -18.51 17.10 5.79
C TRP A 252 -19.10 17.64 7.10
N TYR A 253 -19.24 18.96 7.22
CA TYR A 253 -19.99 19.56 8.34
C TYR A 253 -21.49 19.55 8.02
N PHE A 254 -22.23 18.61 8.61
CA PHE A 254 -23.70 18.47 8.44
C PHE A 254 -24.53 19.70 8.90
N TRP A 255 -23.92 20.68 9.58
CA TRP A 255 -24.63 21.71 10.34
C TRP A 255 -24.19 23.15 10.05
N GLU A 256 -23.30 23.38 9.09
CA GLU A 256 -22.85 24.72 8.68
C GLU A 256 -23.26 25.03 7.21
N PRO A 257 -23.24 26.30 6.76
CA PRO A 257 -23.42 26.61 5.34
C PRO A 257 -22.52 25.74 4.47
N PHE A 258 -23.04 25.23 3.35
CA PHE A 258 -22.38 24.24 2.51
C PHE A 258 -21.07 24.78 1.91
N TYR A 259 -19.93 24.50 2.55
CA TYR A 259 -18.59 24.78 2.03
C TYR A 259 -17.83 23.49 1.81
N TRP A 260 -16.89 23.55 0.89
CA TRP A 260 -15.89 22.53 0.62
C TRP A 260 -14.60 22.86 1.40
N THR A 261 -13.80 21.84 1.65
CA THR A 261 -12.50 21.96 2.32
C THR A 261 -11.42 21.29 1.50
N ALA A 262 -10.17 21.71 1.75
CA ALA A 262 -8.99 21.01 1.26
C ALA A 262 -8.98 19.54 1.75
N PRO A 263 -8.54 18.60 0.89
CA PRO A 263 -8.22 17.23 1.30
C PRO A 263 -7.02 17.20 2.24
N ASP A 264 -6.77 16.04 2.85
CA ASP A 264 -5.46 15.79 3.45
C ASP A 264 -4.38 15.78 2.36
N LYS A 265 -3.14 16.10 2.75
CA LYS A 265 -2.02 16.21 1.81
C LYS A 265 -1.69 14.87 1.13
N ASP A 266 -1.81 13.76 1.84
CA ASP A 266 -1.61 12.43 1.28
C ASP A 266 -2.74 12.05 0.32
N ASP A 267 -3.99 12.33 0.70
CA ASP A 267 -5.16 12.08 -0.15
C ASP A 267 -5.09 12.88 -1.46
N ASP A 268 -4.66 14.15 -1.38
CA ASP A 268 -4.39 14.99 -2.56
C ASP A 268 -3.32 14.35 -3.44
N PHE A 269 -2.18 13.96 -2.85
CA PHE A 269 -1.12 13.28 -3.59
C PHE A 269 -1.62 12.00 -4.29
N TYR A 270 -2.43 11.17 -3.61
CA TYR A 270 -2.99 9.96 -4.19
C TYR A 270 -3.98 10.24 -5.32
N SER A 271 -4.80 11.28 -5.20
CA SER A 271 -5.71 11.71 -6.28
C SER A 271 -4.93 12.09 -7.55
N PHE A 272 -3.77 12.75 -7.40
CA PHE A 272 -2.91 13.12 -8.52
C PHE A 272 -2.22 11.91 -9.15
N LEU A 273 -1.75 10.94 -8.35
CA LEU A 273 -1.22 9.69 -8.91
C LEU A 273 -2.28 8.98 -9.76
N GLU A 274 -3.51 8.87 -9.26
CA GLU A 274 -4.60 8.25 -10.01
C GLU A 274 -4.96 9.03 -11.27
N PHE A 275 -5.03 10.35 -11.18
CA PHE A 275 -5.27 11.21 -12.32
C PHE A 275 -4.22 11.00 -13.42
N ILE A 276 -2.94 10.82 -13.06
CA ILE A 276 -1.88 10.52 -14.03
C ILE A 276 -2.03 9.10 -14.58
N PHE A 277 -2.14 8.08 -13.73
CA PHE A 277 -2.17 6.68 -14.16
C PHE A 277 -3.42 6.27 -14.97
N THR A 278 -4.50 7.03 -14.88
CA THR A 278 -5.77 6.70 -15.55
C THR A 278 -5.80 7.05 -17.02
N GLN A 279 -4.76 7.70 -17.53
CA GLN A 279 -4.67 8.26 -18.87
C GLN A 279 -3.25 8.12 -19.46
N THR A 280 -3.15 8.14 -20.78
CA THR A 280 -1.88 8.20 -21.50
C THR A 280 -1.24 9.58 -21.37
N ARG A 281 0.05 9.68 -21.72
CA ARG A 281 0.77 10.96 -21.72
C ARG A 281 0.15 12.00 -22.66
N GLU A 282 -0.37 11.57 -23.80
CA GLU A 282 -1.07 12.43 -24.75
C GLU A 282 -2.41 12.91 -24.18
N GLU A 283 -3.18 12.02 -23.55
CA GLU A 283 -4.43 12.36 -22.87
C GLU A 283 -4.19 13.33 -21.70
N LEU A 284 -3.17 13.11 -20.88
CA LEU A 284 -2.80 14.02 -19.79
C LEU A 284 -2.48 15.42 -20.31
N TYR A 285 -1.65 15.54 -21.35
CA TYR A 285 -1.24 16.85 -21.88
C TYR A 285 -2.34 17.57 -22.66
N THR A 286 -3.41 16.88 -23.03
CA THR A 286 -4.60 17.49 -23.63
C THR A 286 -5.76 17.65 -22.63
N ASN A 287 -5.62 17.13 -21.41
CA ASN A 287 -6.65 17.20 -20.38
C ASN A 287 -6.92 18.67 -19.96
N PRO A 288 -8.18 19.14 -19.96
CA PRO A 288 -8.52 20.50 -19.52
C PRO A 288 -8.10 20.82 -18.08
N LEU A 289 -8.10 19.83 -17.18
CA LEU A 289 -7.65 20.04 -15.80
C LEU A 289 -6.14 20.31 -15.73
N TYR A 290 -5.35 19.61 -16.55
CA TYR A 290 -3.91 19.83 -16.65
C TYR A 290 -3.57 21.15 -17.37
N THR A 291 -4.30 21.49 -18.43
CA THR A 291 -3.98 22.63 -19.30
C THR A 291 -4.49 23.97 -18.78
N ASN A 292 -5.66 24.01 -18.14
CA ASN A 292 -6.31 25.27 -17.76
C ASN A 292 -5.99 25.72 -16.33
N TYR A 293 -5.44 24.85 -15.48
CA TYR A 293 -5.21 25.13 -14.06
C TYR A 293 -3.72 25.03 -13.71
N PRO A 294 -2.99 26.17 -13.62
CA PRO A 294 -1.55 26.17 -13.40
C PRO A 294 -1.08 25.42 -12.15
N PRO A 295 -1.78 25.47 -10.98
CA PRO A 295 -1.42 24.66 -9.82
C PRO A 295 -1.45 23.15 -10.09
N ILE A 296 -2.50 22.66 -10.77
CA ILE A 296 -2.63 21.24 -11.15
C ILE A 296 -1.50 20.85 -12.10
N LYS A 297 -1.21 21.69 -13.09
CA LYS A 297 -0.10 21.46 -14.03
C LYS A 297 1.23 21.29 -13.29
N LYS A 298 1.56 22.22 -12.39
CA LYS A 298 2.82 22.19 -11.62
C LYS A 298 2.95 20.94 -10.77
N LYS A 299 1.86 20.51 -10.12
CA LYS A 299 1.81 19.26 -9.37
C LYS A 299 2.08 18.05 -10.27
N CYS A 300 1.38 17.95 -11.41
CA CYS A 300 1.59 16.85 -12.35
C CYS A 300 3.04 16.82 -12.88
N ASP A 301 3.56 17.96 -13.31
CA ASP A 301 4.93 18.07 -13.83
C ASP A 301 5.96 17.67 -12.78
N HIS A 302 5.80 18.14 -11.54
CA HIS A 302 6.69 17.78 -10.43
C HIS A 302 6.73 16.28 -10.18
N LEU A 303 5.57 15.61 -10.19
CA LEU A 303 5.50 14.15 -10.04
C LEU A 303 6.18 13.45 -11.21
N LEU A 304 5.81 13.79 -12.45
CA LEU A 304 6.40 13.21 -13.66
C LEU A 304 7.93 13.34 -13.70
N GLU A 305 8.43 14.54 -13.40
CA GLU A 305 9.86 14.82 -13.39
C GLU A 305 10.59 14.09 -12.27
N THR A 306 9.98 14.01 -11.08
CA THR A 306 10.62 13.37 -9.93
C THR A 306 10.71 11.86 -10.12
N PHE A 307 9.62 11.20 -10.51
CA PHE A 307 9.64 9.75 -10.72
C PHE A 307 10.49 9.33 -11.92
N ALA A 308 10.58 10.16 -12.97
CA ALA A 308 11.48 9.91 -14.09
C ALA A 308 12.96 9.83 -13.66
N LYS A 309 13.39 10.58 -12.64
CA LYS A 309 14.76 10.49 -12.08
C LYS A 309 15.06 9.13 -11.45
N HIS A 310 14.02 8.39 -11.06
CA HIS A 310 14.10 7.03 -10.52
C HIS A 310 13.83 5.96 -11.60
N GLY A 311 13.75 6.34 -12.88
CA GLY A 311 13.43 5.42 -13.98
C GLY A 311 11.95 5.01 -14.03
N ILE A 312 11.09 5.64 -13.24
CA ILE A 312 9.65 5.36 -13.18
C ILE A 312 8.92 6.30 -14.13
N THR A 313 8.19 5.73 -15.07
CA THR A 313 7.30 6.48 -15.96
C THR A 313 5.88 6.33 -15.44
N LEU A 314 5.33 7.41 -14.86
CA LEU A 314 3.94 7.47 -14.40
C LEU A 314 2.95 7.57 -15.57
#